data_AF-A0A7S0MYQ8-F1
#
_entry.id   AF-A0A7S0MYQ8-F1
#
_cell.length_a   1.000
_cell.length_b   1.000
_cell.length_c   1.000
_cell.angle_alpha   90.00
_cell.angle_beta   90.00
_cell.angle_gamma   90.00
#
_symmetry.space_group_name_H-M   'P 1'
#
loop_
_entity.id
_entity.type
_entity.pdbx_description
1 polymer ?
#
loop_
_entity_poly.entity_id
_entity_poly.type
_entity_poly.pdbx_seq_one_letter_code
_entity_poly.pdbx_strand_id
1 'polypeptide(L)'
;HILDSTPISGAVSGGTLLDIIGQGYNTFAGNLTCRLSWYSNGTHTGQAADFPNATLRTLDVPAERFSNFRVRCVTPDVRFKTFDGEVDQLRMLALGGTLTGNRSLTIWWRGSVQLPTQRPLFFVYTSLPGVISMIPYTGPIVGGSYMLIQGYAFFRDIATDVRVRFGDAGNNWMRGCILSDQLISVVAPPAGPSDSGVMDYDGACVDLCPTGLVGAPGGCVCQGIN
;
A
#
# COMPACT_ATOMS: atom_id res chain seq x y z
N HIS A 1 -4.53 20.62 18.39
CA HIS A 1 -5.12 19.27 18.33
C HIS A 1 -5.12 18.78 16.89
N ILE A 2 -5.14 17.48 16.67
CA ILE A 2 -5.12 16.86 15.34
C ILE A 2 -6.56 16.63 14.87
N LEU A 3 -6.84 16.96 13.61
CA LEU A 3 -8.15 16.83 12.97
C LEU A 3 -8.19 15.65 12.00
N ASP A 4 -7.18 15.53 11.13
CA ASP A 4 -7.12 14.52 10.08
C ASP A 4 -5.70 14.25 9.59
N SER A 5 -5.52 13.15 8.85
CA SER A 5 -4.28 12.81 8.16
C SER A 5 -4.56 12.19 6.80
N THR A 6 -3.79 12.58 5.79
CA THR A 6 -3.87 12.02 4.43
C THR A 6 -2.48 11.68 3.89
N PRO A 7 -2.28 10.52 3.24
CA PRO A 7 -3.21 9.40 3.13
C PRO A 7 -3.37 8.65 4.47
N ILE A 8 -4.44 7.86 4.59
CA ILE A 8 -4.69 6.99 5.77
C ILE A 8 -4.05 5.60 5.65
N SER A 9 -3.34 5.33 4.55
CA SER A 9 -2.66 4.06 4.30
C SER A 9 -1.40 4.24 3.47
N GLY A 10 -0.53 3.24 3.48
CA GLY A 10 0.69 3.21 2.68
C GLY A 10 1.55 1.97 2.90
N ALA A 11 2.60 1.83 2.11
CA ALA A 11 3.37 0.58 2.03
C ALA A 11 4.15 0.27 3.31
N VAL A 12 4.28 -1.02 3.63
CA VAL A 12 5.11 -1.55 4.73
C VAL A 12 6.60 -1.18 4.63
N SER A 13 7.06 -0.82 3.44
CA SER A 13 8.40 -0.25 3.22
C SER A 13 8.56 1.18 3.76
N GLY A 14 7.47 1.81 4.21
CA GLY A 14 7.45 3.22 4.55
C GLY A 14 7.52 4.12 3.30
N GLY A 15 8.01 5.34 3.48
CA GLY A 15 8.16 6.34 2.43
C GLY A 15 6.88 7.12 2.11
N THR A 16 5.77 6.82 2.78
CA THR A 16 4.49 7.51 2.54
C THR A 16 4.53 8.88 3.20
N LEU A 17 4.36 9.95 2.41
CA LEU A 17 4.27 11.31 2.94
C LEU A 17 2.89 11.53 3.56
N LEU A 18 2.86 11.59 4.89
CA LEU A 18 1.68 11.97 5.65
C LEU A 18 1.56 13.48 5.70
N ASP A 19 0.38 13.96 5.35
CA ASP A 19 -0.06 15.32 5.54
C ASP A 19 -1.10 15.39 6.65
N ILE A 20 -0.72 15.98 7.78
CA ILE A 20 -1.51 15.99 8.99
C ILE A 20 -2.08 17.39 9.20
N ILE A 21 -3.40 17.46 9.24
CA ILE A 21 -4.17 18.68 9.40
C ILE A 21 -4.63 18.78 10.85
N GLY A 22 -4.49 19.97 11.41
CA GLY A 22 -4.92 20.25 12.76
C GLY A 22 -4.89 21.73 13.08
N GLN A 23 -4.74 22.05 14.36
CA GLN A 23 -4.64 23.41 14.84
C GLN A 23 -3.63 23.52 15.97
N GLY A 24 -2.98 24.67 16.06
CA GLY A 24 -2.06 24.98 17.16
C GLY A 24 -0.64 24.46 16.94
N TYR A 25 -0.22 24.05 15.74
CA TYR A 25 1.15 23.54 15.57
C TYR A 25 2.23 24.61 15.77
N ASN A 26 1.89 25.90 15.60
CA ASN A 26 2.81 27.01 15.84
C ASN A 26 2.82 27.47 17.30
N THR A 27 1.86 27.03 18.13
CA THR A 27 1.88 27.38 19.56
C THR A 27 2.99 26.66 20.32
N PHE A 28 3.72 25.76 19.66
CA PHE A 28 4.78 24.95 20.23
C PHE A 28 6.13 25.29 19.58
N ALA A 29 7.10 25.69 20.39
CA ALA A 29 8.49 25.90 19.96
C ALA A 29 9.24 24.54 19.89
N GLY A 30 10.06 24.35 18.87
CA GLY A 30 10.91 23.16 18.71
C GLY A 30 10.43 22.15 17.66
N ASN A 31 11.06 20.97 17.69
CA ASN A 31 10.86 19.89 16.71
C ASN A 31 9.65 19.03 17.09
N LEU A 32 8.84 18.71 16.09
CA LEU A 32 7.71 17.79 16.22
C LEU A 32 8.14 16.39 15.77
N THR A 33 7.50 15.38 16.34
CA THR A 33 7.67 13.97 15.95
C THR A 33 6.31 13.35 15.71
N CYS A 34 6.13 12.67 14.59
CA CYS A 34 4.99 11.80 14.38
C CYS A 34 5.28 10.45 15.03
N ARG A 35 4.38 9.98 15.88
CA ARG A 35 4.45 8.70 16.55
C ARG A 35 3.33 7.79 16.05
N LEU A 36 3.71 6.66 15.47
CA LEU A 36 2.81 5.58 15.12
C LEU A 36 2.87 4.53 16.25
N SER A 37 1.73 4.11 16.78
CA SER A 37 1.67 3.16 17.90
C SER A 37 0.69 2.01 17.69
N TRP A 38 0.99 0.86 18.29
CA TRP A 38 0.17 -0.37 18.22
C TRP A 38 0.45 -1.31 19.38
N TYR A 39 -0.45 -2.28 19.58
CA TYR A 39 -0.32 -3.33 20.59
C TYR A 39 0.23 -4.61 19.98
N SER A 40 1.17 -5.27 20.67
CA SER A 40 1.93 -6.42 20.15
C SER A 40 1.19 -7.77 20.13
N ASN A 41 -0.02 -7.87 20.68
CA ASN A 41 -0.64 -9.18 20.95
C ASN A 41 -2.16 -9.22 20.70
N GLY A 42 -2.64 -8.40 19.76
CA GLY A 42 -4.06 -8.29 19.44
C GLY A 42 -4.29 -8.07 17.96
N THR A 43 -5.40 -8.60 17.43
CA THR A 43 -5.94 -8.14 16.14
C THR A 43 -6.08 -6.63 16.20
N HIS A 44 -5.54 -5.94 15.20
CA HIS A 44 -5.19 -4.52 15.20
C HIS A 44 -6.38 -3.53 15.27
N THR A 45 -7.47 -3.85 15.96
CA THR A 45 -8.72 -3.07 16.00
C THR A 45 -9.17 -2.66 17.40
N GLY A 46 -8.41 -2.95 18.47
CA GLY A 46 -8.83 -2.68 19.86
C GLY A 46 -8.12 -1.51 20.56
N GLN A 47 -8.80 -0.94 21.57
CA GLN A 47 -8.24 0.06 22.50
C GLN A 47 -7.32 -0.62 23.53
N ALA A 48 -6.53 0.15 24.28
CA ALA A 48 -5.63 -0.34 25.33
C ALA A 48 -6.30 -1.31 26.34
N ALA A 49 -7.60 -1.09 26.59
CA ALA A 49 -8.41 -1.88 27.53
C ALA A 49 -8.74 -3.29 27.04
N ASP A 50 -8.62 -3.56 25.73
CA ASP A 50 -8.99 -4.85 25.14
C ASP A 50 -7.89 -5.91 25.27
N PHE A 51 -6.67 -5.49 25.65
CA PHE A 51 -5.50 -6.38 25.71
C PHE A 51 -4.67 -6.15 27.00
N PRO A 52 -5.04 -6.78 28.13
CA PRO A 52 -4.39 -6.56 29.42
C PRO A 52 -2.91 -6.95 29.48
N ASN A 53 -2.43 -7.79 28.53
CA ASN A 53 -1.04 -8.25 28.44
C ASN A 53 -0.31 -7.73 27.19
N ALA A 54 -0.88 -6.77 26.44
CA ALA A 54 -0.21 -6.26 25.25
C ALA A 54 0.82 -5.16 25.57
N THR A 55 1.97 -5.23 24.90
CA THR A 55 2.98 -4.17 24.99
C THR A 55 2.65 -3.08 23.96
N LEU A 56 2.65 -1.82 24.39
CA LEU A 56 2.51 -0.68 23.47
C LEU A 56 3.84 -0.46 22.74
N ARG A 57 3.81 -0.64 21.43
CA ARG A 57 4.92 -0.35 20.52
C ARG A 57 4.74 1.03 19.92
N THR A 58 5.86 1.72 19.71
CA THR A 58 5.87 3.06 19.15
C THR A 58 6.99 3.22 18.13
N LEU A 59 6.73 4.09 17.17
CA LEU A 59 7.63 4.36 16.08
C LEU A 59 7.60 5.85 15.76
N ASP A 60 8.72 6.51 16.07
CA ASP A 60 8.85 7.95 15.96
C ASP A 60 9.60 8.33 14.70
N VAL A 61 9.03 9.28 13.95
CA VAL A 61 9.67 9.91 12.80
C VAL A 61 9.67 11.44 12.97
N PRO A 62 10.71 12.13 12.48
CA PRO A 62 10.73 13.58 12.49
C PRO A 62 9.55 14.13 11.69
N ALA A 63 8.94 15.19 12.22
CA ALA A 63 7.85 15.89 11.56
C ALA A 63 8.26 17.32 11.21
N GLU A 64 7.95 17.71 9.98
CA GLU A 64 8.20 19.04 9.45
C GLU A 64 6.94 19.90 9.60
N ARG A 65 7.09 21.04 10.28
CA ARG A 65 5.99 21.99 10.48
C ARG A 65 5.95 22.98 9.32
N PHE A 66 4.85 22.97 8.57
CA PHE A 66 4.62 23.91 7.48
C PHE A 66 3.85 25.15 7.93
N SER A 67 2.87 24.97 8.82
CA SER A 67 2.05 26.07 9.34
C SER A 67 1.42 25.70 10.69
N ASN A 68 0.64 26.62 11.26
CA ASN A 68 -0.16 26.35 12.46
C ASN A 68 -1.21 25.25 12.26
N PHE A 69 -1.51 24.90 11.01
CA PHE A 69 -2.58 23.99 10.63
C PHE A 69 -2.10 22.74 9.89
N ARG A 70 -0.81 22.67 9.55
CA ARG A 70 -0.25 21.60 8.71
C ARG A 70 1.13 21.16 9.17
N VAL A 71 1.28 19.85 9.36
CA VAL A 71 2.53 19.15 9.67
C VAL A 71 2.67 17.98 8.70
N ARG A 72 3.89 17.70 8.25
CA ARG A 72 4.17 16.51 7.44
C ARG A 72 5.20 15.61 8.08
N CYS A 73 5.09 14.32 7.80
CA CYS A 73 6.10 13.34 8.15
C CYS A 73 6.09 12.19 7.16
N VAL A 74 7.19 11.47 7.08
CA VAL A 74 7.30 10.32 6.18
C VAL A 74 7.22 9.05 7.00
N THR A 75 6.36 8.11 6.61
CA THR A 75 6.25 6.83 7.29
C THR A 75 7.58 6.05 7.20
N PRO A 76 8.02 5.41 8.28
CA PRO A 76 9.26 4.64 8.27
C PRO A 76 9.03 3.20 7.74
N ASP A 77 10.13 2.53 7.37
CA ASP A 77 10.10 1.11 7.00
C ASP A 77 9.80 0.23 8.23
N VAL A 78 8.81 -0.66 8.09
CA VAL A 78 8.40 -1.62 9.13
C VAL A 78 8.67 -3.07 8.75
N ARG A 79 9.26 -3.36 7.58
CA ARG A 79 9.52 -4.73 7.10
C ARG A 79 10.46 -5.54 7.97
N PHE A 80 11.36 -4.88 8.71
CA PHE A 80 12.47 -5.54 9.40
C PHE A 80 12.66 -5.11 10.85
N LYS A 81 11.68 -4.42 11.44
CA LYS A 81 11.79 -4.07 12.85
C LYS A 81 11.40 -5.28 13.70
N THR A 82 12.41 -6.05 14.09
CA THR A 82 12.31 -6.97 15.24
C THR A 82 12.04 -6.14 16.48
N PHE A 83 10.84 -6.24 17.02
CA PHE A 83 10.52 -5.68 18.31
C PHE A 83 10.77 -6.78 19.36
N ASP A 84 11.85 -6.61 20.13
CA ASP A 84 12.24 -7.41 21.31
C ASP A 84 12.57 -8.89 21.10
N GLY A 85 13.22 -9.27 19.99
CA GLY A 85 13.79 -10.63 19.85
C GLY A 85 12.76 -11.76 19.76
N GLU A 86 11.48 -11.50 20.04
CA GLU A 86 10.38 -12.20 19.40
C GLU A 86 10.49 -11.90 17.92
N VAL A 87 10.60 -12.97 17.14
CA VAL A 87 10.14 -12.92 15.77
C VAL A 87 8.62 -12.72 15.87
N ASP A 88 8.19 -11.48 16.13
CA ASP A 88 6.86 -11.03 15.72
C ASP A 88 6.71 -11.55 14.30
N GLN A 89 5.59 -12.17 13.97
CA GLN A 89 5.42 -13.10 12.85
C GLN A 89 5.72 -12.49 11.44
N LEU A 90 6.28 -11.28 11.41
CA LEU A 90 7.12 -10.59 10.42
C LEU A 90 8.21 -11.44 9.73
N ARG A 91 8.39 -12.73 10.07
CA ARG A 91 9.13 -13.69 9.22
C ARG A 91 8.33 -14.19 8.01
N MET A 92 7.09 -13.76 7.80
CA MET A 92 6.29 -14.11 6.62
C MET A 92 6.63 -13.27 5.36
N LEU A 93 7.92 -12.98 5.15
CA LEU A 93 8.44 -12.23 4.00
C LEU A 93 8.65 -13.08 2.73
N ALA A 94 8.19 -14.34 2.71
CA ALA A 94 8.37 -15.25 1.57
C ALA A 94 7.09 -15.92 1.05
N LEU A 95 5.92 -15.71 1.68
CA LEU A 95 4.68 -16.46 1.34
C LEU A 95 3.40 -15.58 1.33
N GLY A 96 3.52 -14.27 1.11
CA GLY A 96 2.34 -13.39 1.01
C GLY A 96 1.67 -13.03 2.33
N GLY A 97 2.44 -12.95 3.43
CA GLY A 97 1.95 -12.43 4.69
C GLY A 97 1.59 -10.95 4.59
N THR A 98 0.32 -10.63 4.69
CA THR A 98 -0.19 -9.26 4.73
C THR A 98 0.19 -8.62 6.07
N LEU A 99 1.19 -7.73 6.08
CA LEU A 99 1.42 -6.83 7.21
C LEU A 99 0.36 -5.72 7.18
N THR A 100 -0.90 -6.13 7.39
CA THR A 100 -2.04 -5.22 7.46
C THR A 100 -2.35 -4.98 8.92
N GLY A 101 -2.35 -3.71 9.32
CA GLY A 101 -2.77 -3.38 10.65
C GLY A 101 -2.92 -1.89 10.84
N ASN A 102 -3.99 -1.51 11.54
CA ASN A 102 -4.15 -0.14 11.97
C ASN A 102 -3.02 0.20 12.94
N ARG A 103 -2.44 1.38 12.74
CA ARG A 103 -1.50 2.01 13.65
C ARG A 103 -2.11 3.33 14.09
N SER A 104 -2.23 3.53 15.40
CA SER A 104 -2.71 4.79 15.92
C SER A 104 -1.68 5.88 15.62
N LEU A 105 -2.14 6.96 14.99
CA LEU A 105 -1.29 8.11 14.64
C LEU A 105 -1.45 9.20 15.71
N THR A 106 -0.34 9.57 16.33
CA THR A 106 -0.27 10.65 17.31
C THR A 106 0.92 11.57 17.01
N ILE A 107 0.83 12.85 17.37
CA ILE A 107 1.97 13.79 17.26
C ILE A 107 2.48 14.09 18.67
N TRP A 108 3.79 13.97 18.82
CA TRP A 108 4.52 14.22 20.05
C TRP A 108 5.48 15.39 19.87
N TRP A 109 5.72 16.09 20.98
CA TRP A 109 6.80 17.05 21.12
C TRP A 109 7.91 16.45 22.00
N ARG A 110 9.18 16.83 21.75
CA ARG A 110 10.32 16.40 22.58
C ARG A 110 10.15 16.91 24.02
N GLY A 111 9.53 16.08 24.86
CA GLY A 111 9.14 16.43 26.23
C GLY A 111 7.79 15.84 26.69
N SER A 112 7.17 14.96 25.91
CA SER A 112 6.10 14.02 26.32
C SER A 112 4.65 14.51 26.22
N VAL A 113 4.40 15.74 25.76
CA VAL A 113 3.02 16.20 25.55
C VAL A 113 2.51 15.70 24.20
N GLN A 114 1.59 14.73 24.26
CA GLN A 114 0.82 14.29 23.11
C GLN A 114 -0.18 15.39 22.73
N LEU A 115 -0.19 15.77 21.46
CA LEU A 115 -1.26 16.64 20.95
C LEU A 115 -2.57 15.84 20.94
N PRO A 116 -3.65 16.34 21.59
CA PRO A 116 -4.91 15.62 21.59
C PRO A 116 -5.44 15.51 20.16
N THR A 117 -5.98 14.35 19.82
CA THR A 117 -6.74 14.13 18.58
C THR A 117 -8.22 14.36 18.90
N GLN A 118 -8.98 14.97 17.99
CA GLN A 118 -10.43 15.11 18.20
C GLN A 118 -11.18 13.78 18.04
N ARG A 119 -10.59 12.87 17.26
CA ARG A 119 -11.08 11.51 16.99
C ARG A 119 -9.88 10.56 16.92
N PRO A 120 -10.06 9.24 17.12
CA PRO A 120 -9.00 8.27 16.84
C PRO A 120 -8.57 8.39 15.37
N LEU A 121 -7.26 8.50 15.14
CA LEU A 121 -6.67 8.52 13.79
C LEU A 121 -5.82 7.28 13.62
N PHE A 122 -6.04 6.57 12.51
CA PHE A 122 -5.34 5.35 12.18
C PHE A 122 -4.65 5.47 10.83
N PHE A 123 -3.45 4.91 10.76
CA PHE A 123 -2.72 4.70 9.53
C PHE A 123 -2.58 3.20 9.29
N VAL A 124 -2.94 2.75 8.09
CA VAL A 124 -2.90 1.33 7.71
C VAL A 124 -1.66 1.05 6.87
N TYR A 125 -0.77 0.20 7.39
CA TYR A 125 0.28 -0.35 6.54
C TYR A 125 -0.28 -1.42 5.62
N THR A 126 0.09 -1.36 4.35
CA THR A 126 -0.27 -2.36 3.33
C THR A 126 0.97 -3.09 2.85
N SER A 127 0.87 -4.40 2.65
CA SER A 127 1.95 -5.19 2.06
C SER A 127 2.31 -4.70 0.65
N LEU A 128 3.57 -4.94 0.25
CA LEU A 128 4.00 -4.72 -1.13
C LEU A 128 3.46 -5.85 -2.02
N PRO A 129 3.02 -5.56 -3.25
CA PRO A 129 2.60 -6.58 -4.20
C PRO A 129 3.77 -7.50 -4.54
N GLY A 130 3.50 -8.80 -4.60
CA GLY A 130 4.48 -9.82 -4.99
C GLY A 130 3.86 -10.82 -5.96
N VAL A 131 4.65 -11.25 -6.93
CA VAL A 131 4.27 -12.27 -7.93
C VAL A 131 4.89 -13.60 -7.52
N ILE A 132 4.08 -14.66 -7.53
CA ILE A 132 4.49 -16.04 -7.20
C ILE A 132 4.64 -16.86 -8.47
N SER A 133 3.65 -16.84 -9.36
CA SER A 133 3.61 -17.71 -10.54
C SER A 133 2.74 -17.11 -11.64
N MET A 134 2.78 -17.74 -12.82
CA MET A 134 2.00 -17.36 -14.00
C MET A 134 1.52 -18.61 -14.75
N ILE A 135 0.26 -18.61 -15.18
CA ILE A 135 -0.38 -19.75 -15.84
C ILE A 135 -1.24 -19.25 -17.02
N PRO A 136 -1.06 -19.76 -18.25
CA PRO A 136 0.03 -20.67 -18.67
C PRO A 136 1.39 -19.95 -18.67
N TYR A 137 2.49 -20.70 -18.51
CA TYR A 137 3.86 -20.15 -18.56
C TYR A 137 4.45 -20.11 -19.99
N THR A 138 3.70 -20.60 -20.98
CA THR A 138 4.04 -20.58 -22.41
C THR A 138 2.82 -20.20 -23.23
N GLY A 139 3.06 -19.67 -24.42
CA GLY A 139 2.02 -19.31 -25.37
C GLY A 139 2.56 -19.18 -26.80
N PRO A 140 1.69 -18.92 -27.79
CA PRO A 140 2.09 -18.73 -29.17
C PRO A 140 3.03 -17.54 -29.35
N ILE A 141 3.97 -17.66 -30.28
CA ILE A 141 4.90 -16.57 -30.65
C ILE A 141 4.18 -15.32 -31.14
N VAL A 142 2.95 -15.48 -31.65
CA VAL A 142 2.10 -14.39 -32.15
C VAL A 142 1.40 -13.64 -30.99
N GLY A 143 1.51 -14.12 -29.75
CA GLY A 143 0.83 -13.52 -28.59
C GLY A 143 -0.68 -13.79 -28.57
N GLY A 144 -1.41 -12.96 -27.83
CA GLY A 144 -2.88 -12.99 -27.74
C GLY A 144 -3.45 -13.99 -26.74
N SER A 145 -2.60 -14.73 -26.01
CA SER A 145 -3.05 -15.69 -25.00
C SER A 145 -3.30 -15.02 -23.65
N TYR A 146 -4.41 -15.38 -23.00
CA TYR A 146 -4.70 -14.99 -21.63
C TYR A 146 -3.80 -15.71 -20.64
N MET A 147 -3.34 -14.98 -19.65
CA MET A 147 -2.46 -15.46 -18.60
C MET A 147 -2.92 -14.91 -17.26
N LEU A 148 -2.90 -15.80 -16.27
CA LEU A 148 -3.17 -15.48 -14.88
C LEU A 148 -1.85 -15.41 -14.13
N ILE A 149 -1.59 -14.25 -13.54
CA ILE A 149 -0.48 -14.02 -12.62
C ILE A 149 -1.01 -14.22 -11.21
N GLN A 150 -0.47 -15.22 -10.53
CA GLN A 150 -0.75 -15.47 -9.12
C GLN A 150 0.26 -14.74 -8.25
N GLY A 151 -0.21 -14.17 -7.16
CA GLY A 151 0.62 -13.43 -6.23
C GLY A 151 -0.13 -13.07 -4.97
N TYR A 152 0.23 -11.93 -4.39
CA TYR A 152 -0.39 -11.40 -3.19
C TYR A 152 -0.33 -9.88 -3.19
N ALA A 153 -1.18 -9.27 -2.36
CA ALA A 153 -1.24 -7.82 -2.13
C ALA A 153 -1.55 -7.01 -3.40
N PHE A 154 -2.35 -7.59 -4.31
CA PHE A 154 -2.90 -6.89 -5.47
C PHE A 154 -4.14 -6.08 -5.06
N PHE A 155 -3.91 -5.00 -4.34
CA PHE A 155 -5.00 -4.16 -3.82
C PHE A 155 -5.54 -3.23 -4.91
N ARG A 156 -6.73 -3.57 -5.40
CA ARG A 156 -7.41 -2.82 -6.46
C ARG A 156 -7.70 -1.36 -6.10
N ASP A 157 -8.05 -1.08 -4.85
CA ASP A 157 -8.49 0.25 -4.42
C ASP A 157 -7.34 1.28 -4.36
N ILE A 158 -6.09 0.81 -4.43
CA ILE A 158 -4.89 1.66 -4.42
C ILE A 158 -4.09 1.60 -5.73
N ALA A 159 -4.29 0.56 -6.55
CA ALA A 159 -3.57 0.40 -7.80
C ALA A 159 -4.19 1.32 -8.89
N THR A 160 -3.48 2.38 -9.27
CA THR A 160 -3.92 3.31 -10.32
C THR A 160 -3.58 2.83 -11.72
N ASP A 161 -2.52 2.04 -11.86
CA ASP A 161 -2.06 1.43 -13.11
C ASP A 161 -1.35 0.10 -12.81
N VAL A 162 -1.64 -0.92 -13.60
CA VAL A 162 -1.09 -2.27 -13.46
C VAL A 162 -0.53 -2.67 -14.81
N ARG A 163 0.80 -2.78 -14.89
CA ARG A 163 1.50 -3.19 -16.10
C ARG A 163 2.37 -4.40 -15.84
N VAL A 164 2.37 -5.31 -16.80
CA VAL A 164 3.18 -6.54 -16.81
C VAL A 164 4.17 -6.40 -17.95
N ARG A 165 5.47 -6.55 -17.65
CA ARG A 165 6.52 -6.51 -18.67
C ARG A 165 6.87 -7.92 -19.13
N PHE A 166 6.93 -8.12 -20.45
CA PHE A 166 7.40 -9.37 -21.03
C PHE A 166 8.81 -9.20 -21.61
N GLY A 167 9.79 -9.87 -21.00
CA GLY A 167 11.20 -9.79 -21.38
C GLY A 167 11.87 -8.47 -21.00
N ASP A 168 13.20 -8.41 -21.20
CA ASP A 168 14.04 -7.32 -20.69
C ASP A 168 14.34 -6.23 -21.73
N ALA A 169 13.96 -6.46 -23.00
CA ALA A 169 14.19 -5.54 -24.12
C ALA A 169 12.86 -5.07 -24.75
N GLY A 170 12.84 -3.84 -25.29
CA GLY A 170 11.67 -3.25 -25.96
C GLY A 170 10.57 -2.74 -25.03
N ASN A 171 9.48 -2.22 -25.62
CA ASN A 171 8.31 -1.66 -24.94
C ASN A 171 7.19 -2.71 -24.75
N ASN A 172 7.54 -3.88 -24.20
CA ASN A 172 6.63 -5.01 -24.01
C ASN A 172 5.80 -4.90 -22.72
N TRP A 173 5.22 -3.74 -22.47
CA TRP A 173 4.37 -3.49 -21.30
C TRP A 173 2.91 -3.74 -21.64
N MET A 174 2.32 -4.75 -21.03
CA MET A 174 0.92 -5.10 -21.18
C MET A 174 0.12 -4.62 -19.97
N ARG A 175 -1.10 -4.15 -20.20
CA ARG A 175 -1.98 -3.80 -19.10
C ARG A 175 -2.54 -5.06 -18.44
N GLY A 176 -2.42 -5.12 -17.12
CA GLY A 176 -2.97 -6.19 -16.29
C GLY A 176 -4.26 -5.75 -15.59
N CYS A 177 -5.08 -6.73 -15.23
CA CYS A 177 -6.37 -6.54 -14.59
C CYS A 177 -6.39 -7.30 -13.28
N ILE A 178 -6.52 -6.58 -12.17
CA ILE A 178 -6.64 -7.21 -10.85
C ILE A 178 -8.01 -7.88 -10.76
N LEU A 179 -8.01 -9.20 -10.70
CA LEU A 179 -9.20 -10.01 -10.47
C LEU A 179 -9.48 -10.17 -8.97
N SER A 180 -8.42 -10.37 -8.19
CA SER A 180 -8.46 -10.44 -6.72
C SER A 180 -7.14 -9.95 -6.12
N ASP A 181 -7.05 -9.89 -4.79
CA ASP A 181 -5.81 -9.59 -4.07
C ASP A 181 -4.65 -10.59 -4.33
N GLN A 182 -4.93 -11.69 -5.03
CA GLN A 182 -3.99 -12.75 -5.37
C GLN A 182 -3.90 -13.06 -6.87
N LEU A 183 -4.75 -12.45 -7.71
CA LEU A 183 -4.81 -12.78 -9.14
C LEU A 183 -4.87 -11.53 -10.02
N ILE A 184 -3.99 -11.50 -11.03
CA ILE A 184 -4.01 -10.54 -12.14
C ILE A 184 -4.21 -11.30 -13.45
N SER A 185 -5.10 -10.84 -14.32
CA SER A 185 -5.23 -11.29 -15.70
C SER A 185 -4.46 -10.38 -16.65
N VAL A 186 -3.78 -10.94 -17.64
CA VAL A 186 -3.06 -10.19 -18.69
C VAL A 186 -3.08 -10.97 -20.00
N VAL A 187 -2.97 -10.28 -21.13
CA VAL A 187 -2.81 -10.90 -22.45
C VAL A 187 -1.33 -10.82 -22.86
N ALA A 188 -0.77 -11.93 -23.33
CA ALA A 188 0.62 -11.98 -23.80
C ALA A 188 0.80 -11.19 -25.11
N PRO A 189 1.86 -10.39 -25.28
CA PRO A 189 2.19 -9.77 -26.55
C PRO A 189 2.81 -10.79 -27.52
N PRO A 190 2.82 -10.52 -28.84
CA PRO A 190 3.72 -11.17 -29.78
C PRO A 190 5.18 -11.13 -29.31
N ALA A 191 5.93 -12.21 -29.53
CA ALA A 191 7.32 -12.30 -29.13
C ALA A 191 8.24 -11.46 -30.04
N GLY A 192 9.04 -10.59 -29.45
CA GLY A 192 10.03 -9.76 -30.14
C GLY A 192 10.26 -8.41 -29.45
N PRO A 193 11.24 -7.61 -29.89
CA PRO A 193 11.37 -6.22 -29.47
C PRO A 193 10.23 -5.41 -30.07
N SER A 194 9.31 -4.91 -29.23
CA SER A 194 8.26 -4.00 -29.65
C SER A 194 8.82 -2.58 -29.83
N ASP A 195 9.38 -2.31 -31.01
CA ASP A 195 9.83 -0.96 -31.39
C ASP A 195 8.69 -0.07 -31.95
N SER A 196 7.45 -0.56 -31.99
CA SER A 196 6.35 0.20 -32.61
C SER A 196 5.54 1.09 -31.65
N GLY A 197 5.91 1.21 -30.37
CA GLY A 197 5.30 2.21 -29.46
C GLY A 197 3.80 2.06 -29.15
N VAL A 198 3.12 1.03 -29.67
CA VAL A 198 1.66 0.81 -29.55
C VAL A 198 1.37 -0.61 -29.03
N MET A 199 1.93 -0.98 -27.89
CA MET A 199 1.62 -2.26 -27.24
C MET A 199 1.01 -2.07 -25.85
N ASP A 200 0.33 -0.95 -25.60
CA ASP A 200 -0.61 -0.84 -24.47
C ASP A 200 -1.89 -1.59 -24.85
N TYR A 201 -1.83 -2.92 -24.87
CA TYR A 201 -2.98 -3.75 -25.21
C TYR A 201 -3.92 -3.81 -24.00
N ASP A 202 -4.99 -3.00 -24.06
CA ASP A 202 -6.04 -2.93 -23.04
C ASP A 202 -6.94 -4.19 -22.98
N GLY A 203 -6.71 -5.19 -23.84
CA GLY A 203 -7.68 -6.28 -24.06
C GLY A 203 -7.94 -7.18 -22.85
N ALA A 204 -6.99 -7.33 -21.93
CA ALA A 204 -7.21 -8.16 -20.75
C ALA A 204 -8.39 -7.66 -19.89
N CYS A 205 -8.60 -6.34 -19.81
CA CYS A 205 -9.59 -5.78 -18.91
C CYS A 205 -10.91 -5.47 -19.62
N VAL A 206 -10.82 -5.10 -20.90
CA VAL A 206 -11.99 -4.78 -21.73
C VAL A 206 -12.82 -6.04 -22.01
N ASP A 207 -12.17 -7.20 -22.20
CA ASP A 207 -12.87 -8.45 -22.53
C ASP A 207 -13.43 -9.18 -21.31
N LEU A 208 -12.80 -9.03 -20.14
CA LEU A 208 -13.30 -9.62 -18.89
C LEU A 208 -14.41 -8.80 -18.24
N CYS A 209 -14.57 -7.53 -18.64
CA CYS A 209 -15.49 -6.57 -18.03
C CYS A 209 -16.25 -5.79 -19.12
N PRO A 210 -17.40 -6.32 -19.59
CA PRO A 210 -18.12 -5.82 -20.77
C PRO A 210 -18.72 -4.42 -20.61
N THR A 211 -18.85 -3.92 -19.37
CA THR A 211 -19.36 -2.58 -19.10
C THR A 211 -18.23 -1.57 -19.23
N GLY A 212 -17.94 -1.22 -20.47
CA GLY A 212 -16.99 -0.18 -20.84
C GLY A 212 -17.18 1.10 -20.04
N LEU A 213 -16.14 1.47 -19.29
CA LEU A 213 -15.82 2.86 -19.05
C LEU A 213 -14.42 3.11 -19.62
N VAL A 214 -14.37 3.13 -20.95
CA VAL A 214 -13.28 3.77 -21.68
C VAL A 214 -13.39 5.26 -21.35
N GLY A 215 -12.57 5.74 -20.40
CA GLY A 215 -12.52 7.17 -20.04
C GLY A 215 -12.40 7.51 -18.56
N ALA A 216 -12.37 6.56 -17.62
CA ALA A 216 -12.04 6.89 -16.23
C ALA A 216 -10.52 7.17 -16.10
N PRO A 217 -10.09 8.31 -15.52
CA PRO A 217 -8.68 8.57 -15.25
C PRO A 217 -8.21 7.66 -14.11
N GLY A 218 -7.82 6.44 -14.47
CA GLY A 218 -7.38 5.39 -13.56
C GLY A 218 -8.09 4.08 -13.84
N GLY A 219 -7.40 3.17 -14.54
CA GLY A 219 -7.68 1.72 -14.54
C GLY A 219 -9.04 1.23 -15.06
N CYS A 220 -9.06 0.12 -15.77
CA CYS A 220 -10.30 -0.63 -15.96
C CYS A 220 -10.74 -1.24 -14.61
N VAL A 221 -11.95 -0.91 -14.17
CA VAL A 221 -12.54 -1.36 -12.90
C VAL A 221 -13.46 -2.55 -13.20
N CYS A 222 -12.93 -3.77 -13.09
CA CYS A 222 -13.70 -5.01 -13.25
C CYS A 222 -14.69 -5.29 -12.10
N GLN A 223 -15.88 -4.71 -12.09
CA GLN A 223 -16.85 -4.97 -11.01
C GLN A 223 -17.24 -6.45 -10.94
N GLY A 224 -16.97 -7.07 -9.79
CA GLY A 224 -17.59 -8.32 -9.33
C GLY A 224 -17.30 -9.56 -10.16
N ILE A 225 -16.29 -10.33 -9.75
CA ILE A 225 -16.38 -11.79 -9.84
C ILE A 225 -16.49 -12.26 -8.39
N ASN A 226 -17.71 -12.58 -7.96
CA ASN A 226 -17.97 -13.27 -6.68
C ASN A 226 -17.48 -14.71 -6.77
#